data_AF-A0A521MQJ2-F1
#
_entry.id   AF-A0A521MQJ2-F1
#
_cell.length_a   1.000
_cell.length_b   1.000
_cell.length_c   1.000
_cell.angle_alpha   90.00
_cell.angle_beta   90.00
_cell.angle_gamma   90.00
#
_symmetry.space_group_name_H-M   'P 1'
#
loop_
_entity.id
_entity.type
_entity.pdbx_description
1 polymer ?
#
loop_
_entity_poly.entity_id
_entity_poly.type
_entity_poly.pdbx_seq_one_letter_code
_entity_poly.pdbx_strand_id
1 'polypeptide(L)'
;MPRPELSAEQRRVFELIEGTKKHVFVTGRAGTGKSTLLNHLSWNTEKQIVISAPTGVAALNVGGQTIHSLFRLGIGVIADHEIPQNAEVRKLLNTIDTLVIDEVSMVNADLMDAIDRSLRQARQRPLEAFGGVQVVLFGDPYQLAPVPGDGDERAYFADHYRSMWFFDAKVWEEASLEIVELTEVHRQHDDEFKFMLNAVRFGMVTKEIADRLNGAGARPAPTEGAITLATRNDSVNRINQAALARLPGRVLSAKAEISGDFGGRAYPADENLELKVGAQVMFLRNDGDQRWVNGTVGTVTKIDSTVWVDVDGEVHEVDPVAWEKHRYSYAPESKQLTKEVIGEFTQFPLRLAWAVTIHKSQGQTYDQAVVDLGARVFSPGQTYVALSRLTTLEGLYLTRPLRPSDIIVDPAVQAFMARRDRSPR
;
A
#
# COMPACT_ATOMS: atom_id res chain seq x y z
N MET A 1 -20.37 -10.05 9.62
CA MET A 1 -20.92 -9.04 8.70
C MET A 1 -21.24 -9.70 7.36
N PRO A 2 -22.40 -9.44 6.73
CA PRO A 2 -22.64 -9.86 5.36
C PRO A 2 -21.58 -9.19 4.47
N ARG A 3 -20.87 -10.00 3.71
CA ARG A 3 -19.75 -9.54 2.87
C ARG A 3 -20.35 -8.81 1.66
N PRO A 4 -19.77 -7.68 1.22
CA PRO A 4 -20.27 -6.98 0.05
C PRO A 4 -20.23 -7.92 -1.16
N GLU A 5 -21.34 -7.98 -1.90
CA GLU A 5 -21.38 -8.74 -3.15
C GLU A 5 -20.39 -8.13 -4.14
N LEU A 6 -19.67 -9.01 -4.85
CA LEU A 6 -18.80 -8.57 -5.93
C LEU A 6 -19.62 -7.92 -7.05
N SER A 7 -19.13 -6.81 -7.58
CA SER A 7 -19.66 -6.24 -8.82
C SER A 7 -19.47 -7.21 -9.99
N ALA A 8 -20.17 -6.97 -11.10
CA ALA A 8 -20.06 -7.83 -12.29
C ALA A 8 -18.61 -7.88 -12.84
N GLU A 9 -17.86 -6.76 -12.78
CA GLU A 9 -16.45 -6.74 -13.18
C GLU A 9 -15.57 -7.57 -12.21
N GLN A 10 -15.79 -7.43 -10.90
CA GLN A 10 -15.03 -8.17 -9.89
C GLN A 10 -15.30 -9.68 -9.97
N ARG A 11 -16.55 -10.08 -10.22
CA ARG A 11 -16.93 -11.49 -10.39
C ARG A 11 -16.24 -12.13 -11.58
N ARG A 12 -16.16 -11.44 -12.73
CA ARG A 12 -15.44 -11.92 -13.91
C ARG A 12 -13.95 -12.12 -13.64
N VAL A 13 -13.33 -11.21 -12.89
CA VAL A 13 -11.92 -11.34 -12.49
C VAL A 13 -11.72 -12.53 -11.56
N PHE A 14 -12.62 -12.72 -10.59
CA PHE A 14 -12.59 -13.89 -9.72
C PHE A 14 -12.69 -15.20 -10.53
N GLU A 15 -13.65 -15.30 -11.45
CA GLU A 15 -13.81 -16.47 -12.34
C GLU A 15 -12.59 -16.71 -13.24
N LEU A 16 -11.96 -15.65 -13.78
CA LEU A 16 -10.73 -15.74 -14.55
C LEU A 16 -9.57 -16.29 -13.72
N ILE A 17 -9.42 -15.78 -12.49
CA ILE A 17 -8.39 -16.24 -11.56
C ILE A 17 -8.66 -17.70 -11.20
N GLU A 18 -9.89 -18.07 -10.83
CA GLU A 18 -10.25 -19.41 -10.37
C GLU A 18 -10.15 -20.46 -11.50
N GLY A 19 -10.76 -20.18 -12.66
CA GLY A 19 -10.90 -21.15 -13.75
C GLY A 19 -9.67 -21.34 -14.63
N THR A 20 -8.60 -20.56 -14.43
CA THR A 20 -7.41 -20.62 -15.31
C THR A 20 -6.09 -20.63 -14.52
N LYS A 21 -4.98 -20.83 -15.22
CA LYS A 21 -3.61 -20.61 -14.70
C LYS A 21 -2.95 -19.35 -15.26
N LYS A 22 -3.72 -18.50 -15.94
CA LYS A 22 -3.18 -17.27 -16.55
C LYS A 22 -2.68 -16.34 -15.46
N HIS A 23 -1.55 -15.67 -15.71
CA HIS A 23 -1.12 -14.57 -14.84
C HIS A 23 -2.02 -13.38 -15.08
N VAL A 24 -2.48 -12.75 -13.99
CA VAL A 24 -3.46 -11.65 -14.07
C VAL A 24 -2.93 -10.44 -13.33
N PHE A 25 -2.92 -9.29 -13.99
CA PHE A 25 -2.71 -8.00 -13.36
C PHE A 25 -4.05 -7.27 -13.23
N VAL A 26 -4.52 -7.17 -12.00
CA VAL A 26 -5.73 -6.44 -11.63
C VAL A 26 -5.35 -5.02 -11.22
N THR A 27 -5.69 -4.07 -12.08
CA THR A 27 -5.47 -2.64 -11.86
C THR A 27 -6.78 -1.88 -11.75
N GLY A 28 -6.70 -0.60 -11.41
CA GLY A 28 -7.85 0.26 -11.26
C GLY A 28 -7.50 1.44 -10.38
N ARG A 29 -8.31 2.49 -10.49
CA ARG A 29 -8.14 3.72 -9.72
C ARG A 29 -8.28 3.45 -8.21
N ALA A 30 -7.89 4.42 -7.39
CA ALA A 30 -8.25 4.40 -5.98
C ALA A 30 -9.77 4.29 -5.83
N GLY A 31 -10.25 3.37 -4.98
CA GLY A 31 -11.67 3.20 -4.71
C GLY A 31 -12.44 2.26 -5.66
N THR A 32 -11.77 1.53 -6.56
CA THR A 32 -12.43 0.54 -7.46
C THR A 32 -12.65 -0.85 -6.87
N GLY A 33 -12.47 -1.00 -5.55
CA GLY A 33 -12.76 -2.27 -4.86
C GLY A 33 -11.72 -3.39 -5.03
N LYS A 34 -10.48 -3.10 -5.44
CA LYS A 34 -9.37 -4.08 -5.51
C LYS A 34 -9.22 -4.89 -4.21
N SER A 35 -9.19 -4.23 -3.05
CA SER A 35 -9.07 -4.90 -1.75
C SER A 35 -10.30 -5.76 -1.41
N THR A 36 -11.50 -5.37 -1.87
CA THR A 36 -12.72 -6.18 -1.74
C THR A 36 -12.60 -7.47 -2.53
N LEU A 37 -12.13 -7.40 -3.77
CA LEU A 37 -11.88 -8.57 -4.61
C LEU A 37 -10.78 -9.47 -4.03
N LEU A 38 -9.67 -8.90 -3.54
CA LEU A 38 -8.60 -9.66 -2.90
C LEU A 38 -9.10 -10.42 -1.66
N ASN A 39 -9.87 -9.75 -0.81
CA ASN A 39 -10.52 -10.40 0.32
C ASN A 39 -11.49 -11.49 -0.14
N HIS A 40 -12.30 -11.26 -1.17
CA HIS A 40 -13.18 -12.32 -1.67
C HIS A 40 -12.40 -13.53 -2.19
N LEU A 41 -11.31 -13.30 -2.93
CA LEU A 41 -10.43 -14.37 -3.41
C LEU A 41 -9.87 -15.18 -2.23
N SER A 42 -9.47 -14.52 -1.14
CA SER A 42 -8.84 -15.19 -0.01
C SER A 42 -9.74 -16.18 0.73
N TRP A 43 -11.05 -15.96 0.71
CA TRP A 43 -12.03 -16.77 1.42
C TRP A 43 -12.79 -17.77 0.54
N ASN A 44 -12.80 -17.59 -0.78
CA ASN A 44 -13.70 -18.32 -1.68
C ASN A 44 -13.00 -19.08 -2.81
N THR A 45 -11.67 -19.02 -2.90
CA THR A 45 -10.90 -19.81 -3.88
C THR A 45 -10.71 -21.25 -3.39
N GLU A 46 -10.71 -22.22 -4.31
CA GLU A 46 -10.35 -23.61 -4.03
C GLU A 46 -8.82 -23.83 -4.10
N LYS A 47 -8.07 -22.84 -4.58
CA LYS A 47 -6.63 -22.92 -4.81
C LYS A 47 -5.82 -22.72 -3.53
N GLN A 48 -4.63 -23.34 -3.46
CA GLN A 48 -3.65 -23.01 -2.43
C GLN A 48 -3.01 -21.65 -2.72
N ILE A 49 -3.61 -20.60 -2.17
CA ILE A 49 -3.16 -19.22 -2.34
C ILE A 49 -2.15 -18.80 -1.27
N VAL A 50 -1.19 -17.98 -1.66
CA VAL A 50 -0.34 -17.22 -0.74
C VAL A 50 -0.42 -15.75 -1.11
N ILE A 51 -0.76 -14.90 -0.13
CA ILE A 51 -0.84 -13.46 -0.32
C ILE A 51 0.42 -12.80 0.22
N SER A 52 1.03 -11.95 -0.59
CA SER A 52 2.21 -11.17 -0.25
C SER A 52 2.09 -9.71 -0.66
N ALA A 53 2.94 -8.86 -0.08
CA ALA A 53 3.03 -7.44 -0.43
C ALA A 53 4.47 -6.93 -0.26
N PRO A 54 4.86 -5.80 -0.88
CA PRO A 54 6.22 -5.28 -0.79
C PRO A 54 6.55 -4.65 0.59
N THR A 55 5.55 -4.11 1.29
CA THR A 55 5.74 -3.44 2.59
C THR A 55 5.06 -4.18 3.74
N GLY A 56 5.58 -4.00 4.97
CA GLY A 56 5.02 -4.64 6.16
C GLY A 56 3.57 -4.22 6.44
N VAL A 57 3.25 -2.93 6.28
CA VAL A 57 1.88 -2.42 6.46
C VAL A 57 0.92 -2.98 5.42
N ALA A 58 1.32 -3.02 4.14
CA ALA A 58 0.49 -3.62 3.10
C ALA A 58 0.26 -5.12 3.35
N ALA A 59 1.31 -5.85 3.75
CA ALA A 59 1.22 -7.27 4.08
C ALA A 59 0.26 -7.51 5.26
N LEU A 60 0.33 -6.70 6.31
CA LEU A 60 -0.59 -6.79 7.46
C LEU A 60 -2.04 -6.50 7.05
N ASN A 61 -2.28 -5.48 6.20
CA ASN A 61 -3.63 -5.11 5.76
C ASN A 61 -4.35 -6.22 4.99
N VAL A 62 -3.60 -7.02 4.22
CA VAL A 62 -4.15 -8.15 3.46
C VAL A 62 -4.06 -9.48 4.21
N GLY A 63 -3.59 -9.46 5.47
CA GLY A 63 -3.33 -10.67 6.23
C GLY A 63 -2.30 -11.60 5.57
N GLY A 64 -1.37 -11.04 4.79
CA GLY A 64 -0.30 -11.76 4.12
C GLY A 64 1.04 -11.62 4.84
N GLN A 65 2.12 -11.84 4.10
CA GLN A 65 3.49 -11.58 4.55
C GLN A 65 4.26 -10.77 3.51
N THR A 66 5.39 -10.17 3.88
CA THR A 66 6.19 -9.44 2.89
C THR A 66 6.81 -10.41 1.88
N ILE A 67 7.01 -9.96 0.63
CA ILE A 67 7.70 -10.74 -0.42
C ILE A 67 9.07 -11.22 0.09
N HIS A 68 9.84 -10.30 0.68
CA HIS A 68 11.15 -10.58 1.27
C HIS A 68 11.09 -11.69 2.33
N SER A 69 10.06 -11.70 3.19
CA SER A 69 9.87 -12.74 4.21
C SER A 69 9.49 -14.09 3.59
N LEU A 70 8.53 -14.09 2.66
CA LEU A 70 8.03 -15.30 2.01
C LEU A 70 9.15 -16.05 1.28
N PHE A 71 9.94 -15.33 0.50
CA PHE A 71 10.97 -15.90 -0.35
C PHE A 71 12.37 -15.90 0.30
N ARG A 72 12.50 -15.39 1.53
CA ARG A 72 13.79 -15.19 2.23
C ARG A 72 14.80 -14.37 1.41
N LEU A 73 14.31 -13.35 0.71
CA LEU A 73 15.13 -12.48 -0.13
C LEU A 73 15.73 -11.33 0.69
N GLY A 74 16.95 -10.94 0.35
CA GLY A 74 17.60 -9.75 0.89
C GLY A 74 16.92 -8.46 0.41
N ILE A 75 17.17 -7.36 1.11
CA ILE A 75 16.72 -6.02 0.69
C ILE A 75 17.80 -5.43 -0.24
N GLY A 76 17.36 -4.73 -1.29
CA GLY A 76 18.24 -4.14 -2.30
C GLY A 76 18.17 -4.93 -3.61
N VAL A 77 19.19 -4.77 -4.46
CA VAL A 77 19.33 -5.53 -5.70
C VAL A 77 19.71 -6.98 -5.39
N ILE A 78 18.95 -7.91 -5.96
CA ILE A 78 19.11 -9.37 -5.84
C ILE A 78 19.95 -9.91 -7.02
N ALA A 79 19.82 -9.32 -8.21
CA ALA A 79 20.58 -9.65 -9.41
C ALA A 79 20.61 -11.17 -9.69
N ASP A 80 21.73 -11.71 -10.13
CA ASP A 80 21.94 -13.12 -10.41
C ASP A 80 22.40 -13.94 -9.18
N HIS A 81 22.39 -13.34 -7.98
CA HIS A 81 22.80 -14.03 -6.77
C HIS A 81 21.99 -15.30 -6.53
N GLU A 82 22.65 -16.32 -5.97
CA GLU A 82 22.00 -17.55 -5.55
C GLU A 82 20.94 -17.23 -4.48
N ILE A 83 19.77 -17.85 -4.64
CA ILE A 83 18.67 -17.73 -3.68
C ILE A 83 18.70 -19.00 -2.80
N PRO A 84 19.30 -18.95 -1.60
CA PRO A 84 19.35 -20.10 -0.72
C PRO A 84 17.94 -20.48 -0.26
N GLN A 85 17.54 -21.72 -0.53
CA GLN A 85 16.25 -22.26 -0.11
C GLN A 85 16.48 -23.45 0.80
N ASN A 86 16.10 -23.30 2.07
CA ASN A 86 16.07 -24.43 2.99
C ASN A 86 14.89 -25.36 2.63
N ALA A 87 14.87 -26.55 3.25
CA ALA A 87 13.85 -27.57 2.96
C ALA A 87 12.41 -27.10 3.26
N GLU A 88 12.24 -26.21 4.23
CA GLU A 88 10.94 -25.67 4.64
C GLU A 88 10.38 -24.69 3.59
N VAL A 89 11.18 -23.70 3.19
CA VAL A 89 10.83 -22.74 2.13
C VAL A 89 10.56 -23.49 0.83
N ARG A 90 11.38 -24.48 0.49
CA ARG A 90 11.16 -25.29 -0.71
C ARG A 90 9.81 -26.02 -0.69
N LYS A 91 9.45 -26.63 0.44
CA LYS A 91 8.14 -27.30 0.61
C LYS A 91 7.00 -26.30 0.48
N LEU A 92 7.10 -25.17 1.17
CA LEU A 92 6.11 -24.09 1.14
C LEU A 92 5.87 -23.59 -0.28
N LEU A 93 6.93 -23.20 -1.00
CA LEU A 93 6.84 -22.68 -2.36
C LEU A 93 6.33 -23.73 -3.36
N ASN A 94 6.60 -25.01 -3.10
CA ASN A 94 6.14 -26.09 -3.98
C ASN A 94 4.63 -26.35 -3.90
N THR A 95 3.99 -25.95 -2.79
CA THR A 95 2.54 -26.14 -2.57
C THR A 95 1.70 -24.96 -3.05
N ILE A 96 2.32 -23.86 -3.49
CA ILE A 96 1.59 -22.69 -3.97
C ILE A 96 1.00 -22.99 -5.35
N ASP A 97 -0.32 -22.88 -5.46
CA ASP A 97 -1.01 -22.88 -6.76
C ASP A 97 -1.05 -21.47 -7.35
N THR A 98 -1.33 -20.49 -6.48
CA THR A 98 -1.50 -19.09 -6.86
C THR A 98 -0.78 -18.16 -5.87
N LEU A 99 0.15 -17.35 -6.38
CA LEU A 99 0.81 -16.28 -5.63
C LEU A 99 0.08 -14.96 -5.91
N VAL A 100 -0.41 -14.32 -4.87
CA VAL A 100 -1.01 -13.00 -4.95
C VAL A 100 -0.03 -11.95 -4.42
N ILE A 101 0.15 -10.87 -5.16
CA ILE A 101 0.99 -9.73 -4.78
C ILE A 101 0.13 -8.46 -4.77
N ASP A 102 -0.16 -7.93 -3.58
CA ASP A 102 -0.81 -6.62 -3.44
C ASP A 102 0.21 -5.48 -3.47
N GLU A 103 -0.25 -4.30 -3.88
CA GLU A 103 0.57 -3.10 -4.10
C GLU A 103 1.79 -3.34 -5.00
N VAL A 104 1.59 -4.08 -6.11
CA VAL A 104 2.65 -4.46 -7.05
C VAL A 104 3.40 -3.26 -7.66
N SER A 105 2.82 -2.06 -7.64
CA SER A 105 3.48 -0.85 -8.15
C SER A 105 4.78 -0.52 -7.41
N MET A 106 4.95 -1.00 -6.16
CA MET A 106 6.19 -0.83 -5.40
C MET A 106 7.18 -2.00 -5.59
N VAL A 107 6.84 -3.00 -6.40
CA VAL A 107 7.72 -4.14 -6.73
C VAL A 107 8.56 -3.77 -7.95
N ASN A 108 9.88 -3.92 -7.83
CA ASN A 108 10.79 -3.67 -8.94
C ASN A 108 10.98 -4.92 -9.83
N ALA A 109 11.51 -4.73 -11.03
CA ALA A 109 11.71 -5.79 -12.03
C ALA A 109 12.63 -6.92 -11.55
N ASP A 110 13.72 -6.57 -10.85
CA ASP A 110 14.68 -7.52 -10.28
C ASP A 110 14.04 -8.41 -9.19
N LEU A 111 13.22 -7.82 -8.32
CA LEU A 111 12.46 -8.55 -7.31
C LEU A 111 11.43 -9.49 -7.95
N MET A 112 10.78 -9.09 -9.04
CA MET A 112 9.87 -9.96 -9.80
C MET A 112 10.61 -11.15 -10.43
N ASP A 113 11.80 -10.93 -11.02
CA ASP A 113 12.64 -12.02 -11.55
C ASP A 113 13.22 -12.91 -10.42
N ALA A 114 13.48 -12.35 -9.24
CA ALA A 114 13.87 -13.15 -8.07
C ALA A 114 12.74 -14.06 -7.58
N ILE A 115 11.49 -13.57 -7.59
CA ILE A 115 10.30 -14.40 -7.31
C ILE A 115 10.21 -15.56 -8.31
N ASP A 116 10.34 -15.27 -9.61
CA ASP A 116 10.35 -16.28 -10.67
C ASP A 116 11.43 -17.35 -10.44
N ARG A 117 12.69 -16.94 -10.32
CA ARG A 117 13.82 -17.85 -10.09
C ARG A 117 13.61 -18.71 -8.83
N SER A 118 13.14 -18.09 -7.74
CA SER A 118 12.86 -18.78 -6.50
C SER A 118 11.78 -19.87 -6.69
N LEU A 119 10.69 -19.57 -7.39
CA LEU A 119 9.63 -20.55 -7.64
C LEU A 119 10.10 -21.68 -8.57
N ARG A 120 10.84 -21.37 -9.64
CA ARG A 120 11.43 -22.39 -10.53
C ARG A 120 12.36 -23.34 -9.77
N GLN A 121 13.25 -22.81 -8.94
CA GLN A 121 14.18 -23.57 -8.12
C GLN A 121 13.45 -24.47 -7.12
N ALA A 122 12.45 -23.92 -6.42
CA ALA A 122 11.71 -24.66 -5.40
C ALA A 122 10.95 -25.84 -6.03
N ARG A 123 10.27 -25.59 -7.14
CA ARG A 123 9.40 -26.53 -7.86
C ARG A 123 10.13 -27.45 -8.83
N GLN A 124 11.43 -27.26 -9.04
CA GLN A 124 12.23 -28.01 -10.01
C GLN A 124 11.68 -27.90 -11.45
N ARG A 125 11.17 -26.72 -11.80
CA ARG A 125 10.56 -26.44 -13.11
C ARG A 125 11.27 -25.24 -13.77
N PRO A 126 12.52 -25.42 -14.25
CA PRO A 126 13.33 -24.32 -14.77
C PRO A 126 12.79 -23.70 -16.07
N LEU A 127 11.96 -24.43 -16.81
CA LEU A 127 11.41 -24.01 -18.11
C LEU A 127 9.98 -23.47 -18.03
N GLU A 128 9.36 -23.47 -16.85
CA GLU A 128 8.02 -22.91 -16.64
C GLU A 128 8.16 -21.58 -15.88
N ALA A 129 7.61 -20.51 -16.44
CA ALA A 129 7.51 -19.22 -15.73
C ALA A 129 6.87 -19.40 -14.36
N PHE A 130 7.48 -18.78 -13.35
CA PHE A 130 7.15 -18.90 -11.93
C PHE A 130 7.09 -20.34 -11.45
N GLY A 131 7.87 -21.23 -12.06
CA GLY A 131 7.82 -22.67 -11.82
C GLY A 131 6.43 -23.26 -12.06
N GLY A 132 5.56 -22.63 -12.87
CA GLY A 132 4.17 -23.04 -13.12
C GLY A 132 3.15 -22.57 -12.09
N VAL A 133 3.49 -21.62 -11.21
CA VAL A 133 2.57 -20.98 -10.25
C VAL A 133 1.80 -19.86 -10.95
N GLN A 134 0.50 -19.74 -10.69
CA GLN A 134 -0.27 -18.61 -11.17
C GLN A 134 0.06 -17.35 -10.37
N VAL A 135 0.64 -16.33 -10.99
CA VAL A 135 0.84 -15.01 -10.36
C VAL A 135 -0.35 -14.08 -10.60
N VAL A 136 -0.92 -13.53 -9.54
CA VAL A 136 -1.98 -12.52 -9.56
C VAL A 136 -1.48 -11.25 -8.89
N LEU A 137 -1.48 -10.15 -9.61
CA LEU A 137 -0.90 -8.87 -9.20
C LEU A 137 -2.03 -7.86 -8.98
N PHE A 138 -2.05 -7.18 -7.84
CA PHE A 138 -2.96 -6.08 -7.54
C PHE A 138 -2.18 -4.79 -7.35
N GLY A 139 -2.67 -3.69 -7.90
CA GLY A 139 -2.07 -2.37 -7.69
C GLY A 139 -2.54 -1.32 -8.68
N ASP A 140 -1.90 -0.16 -8.67
CA ASP A 140 -2.12 0.90 -9.66
C ASP A 140 -0.76 1.50 -10.03
N PRO A 141 -0.23 1.28 -11.25
CA PRO A 141 1.11 1.75 -11.62
C PRO A 141 1.19 3.28 -11.73
N TYR A 142 0.05 3.97 -11.73
CA TYR A 142 -0.01 5.43 -11.65
C TYR A 142 0.11 5.98 -10.22
N GLN A 143 0.12 5.12 -9.20
CA GLN A 143 0.39 5.51 -7.80
C GLN A 143 1.91 5.53 -7.56
N LEU A 144 2.37 5.01 -6.43
CA LEU A 144 3.78 5.08 -6.05
C LEU A 144 4.59 4.05 -6.82
N ALA A 145 5.67 4.54 -7.45
CA ALA A 145 6.69 3.74 -8.08
C ALA A 145 7.56 3.00 -7.05
N PRO A 146 8.32 1.98 -7.48
CA PRO A 146 9.36 1.39 -6.64
C PRO A 146 10.35 2.46 -6.20
N VAL A 147 10.79 2.41 -4.95
CA VAL A 147 11.72 3.40 -4.42
C VAL A 147 13.08 3.19 -5.10
N PRO A 148 13.62 4.19 -5.82
CA PRO A 148 14.92 4.06 -6.44
C PRO A 148 16.00 3.99 -5.37
N GLY A 149 16.91 3.03 -5.50
CA GLY A 149 18.09 2.90 -4.67
C GLY A 149 19.09 4.03 -4.80
N ASP A 150 20.31 3.75 -4.34
CA ASP A 150 21.46 4.63 -4.51
C ASP A 150 21.91 4.73 -5.99
N GLY A 151 23.06 5.38 -6.22
CA GLY A 151 23.57 5.58 -7.58
C GLY A 151 23.88 4.26 -8.30
N ASP A 152 24.39 3.27 -7.57
CA ASP A 152 24.84 1.99 -8.13
C ASP A 152 23.63 1.10 -8.45
N GLU A 153 22.63 1.05 -7.56
CA GLU A 153 21.38 0.34 -7.85
C GLU A 153 20.68 0.89 -9.10
N ARG A 154 20.69 2.22 -9.29
CA ARG A 154 20.10 2.85 -10.49
C ARG A 154 20.86 2.48 -11.75
N ALA A 155 22.18 2.45 -11.71
CA ALA A 155 23.01 2.03 -12.84
C ALA A 155 22.72 0.57 -13.20
N TYR A 156 22.62 -0.30 -12.19
CA TYR A 156 22.24 -1.70 -12.38
C TYR A 156 20.92 -1.85 -13.15
N PHE A 157 19.85 -1.16 -12.71
CA PHE A 157 18.56 -1.23 -13.38
C PHE A 157 18.61 -0.70 -14.81
N ALA A 158 19.35 0.39 -15.06
CA ALA A 158 19.50 0.95 -16.40
C ALA A 158 20.22 0.00 -17.37
N ASP A 159 21.17 -0.79 -16.89
CA ASP A 159 21.93 -1.74 -17.71
C ASP A 159 21.17 -3.05 -17.98
N HIS A 160 20.29 -3.47 -17.05
CA HIS A 160 19.68 -4.81 -17.08
C HIS A 160 18.20 -4.84 -17.46
N TYR A 161 17.50 -3.73 -17.34
CA TYR A 161 16.05 -3.65 -17.50
C TYR A 161 15.64 -2.44 -18.32
N ARG A 162 14.49 -2.55 -19.02
CA ARG A 162 13.90 -1.40 -19.74
C ARG A 162 13.43 -0.31 -18.79
N SER A 163 12.94 -0.71 -17.62
CA SER A 163 12.61 0.17 -16.50
C SER A 163 12.66 -0.62 -15.18
N MET A 164 12.59 0.07 -14.04
CA MET A 164 12.53 -0.59 -12.73
C MET A 164 11.20 -1.28 -12.47
N TRP A 165 10.17 -1.09 -13.28
CA TRP A 165 8.82 -1.54 -12.98
C TRP A 165 8.66 -3.06 -13.10
N PHE A 166 7.85 -3.67 -12.25
CA PHE A 166 7.57 -5.11 -12.25
C PHE A 166 7.20 -5.68 -13.63
N PHE A 167 6.57 -4.88 -14.50
CA PHE A 167 6.11 -5.30 -15.83
C PHE A 167 7.22 -5.35 -16.89
N ASP A 168 8.40 -4.84 -16.59
CA ASP A 168 9.61 -4.95 -17.43
C ASP A 168 10.59 -6.01 -16.90
N ALA A 169 10.16 -6.84 -15.95
CA ALA A 169 10.89 -8.05 -15.54
C ALA A 169 11.04 -9.04 -16.70
N LYS A 170 12.17 -9.75 -16.75
CA LYS A 170 12.53 -10.63 -17.87
C LYS A 170 11.61 -11.83 -18.00
N VAL A 171 11.03 -12.30 -16.88
CA VAL A 171 10.03 -13.37 -16.89
C VAL A 171 8.85 -13.10 -17.85
N TRP A 172 8.48 -11.83 -18.07
CA TRP A 172 7.38 -11.45 -18.97
C TRP A 172 7.75 -11.53 -20.46
N GLU A 173 9.01 -11.78 -20.81
CA GLU A 173 9.41 -12.03 -22.20
C GLU A 173 8.95 -13.42 -22.68
N GLU A 174 8.76 -14.35 -21.74
CA GLU A 174 8.28 -15.71 -22.01
C GLU A 174 6.90 -16.02 -21.40
N ALA A 175 6.41 -15.19 -20.47
CA ALA A 175 5.12 -15.34 -19.81
C ALA A 175 4.10 -14.28 -20.29
N SER A 176 2.83 -14.69 -20.43
CA SER A 176 1.74 -13.75 -20.74
C SER A 176 1.07 -13.22 -19.48
N LEU A 177 0.91 -11.90 -19.41
CA LEU A 177 0.23 -11.20 -18.32
C LEU A 177 -1.08 -10.57 -18.83
N GLU A 178 -2.22 -11.10 -18.36
CA GLU A 178 -3.55 -10.55 -18.67
C GLU A 178 -3.82 -9.31 -17.82
N ILE A 179 -4.08 -8.17 -18.45
CA ILE A 179 -4.33 -6.91 -17.74
C ILE A 179 -5.84 -6.66 -17.65
N VAL A 180 -6.36 -6.56 -16.43
CA VAL A 180 -7.76 -6.22 -16.17
C VAL A 180 -7.85 -4.94 -15.35
N GLU A 181 -8.46 -3.89 -15.89
CA GLU A 181 -8.72 -2.64 -15.16
C GLU A 181 -10.15 -2.58 -14.64
N LEU A 182 -10.30 -2.52 -13.32
CA LEU A 182 -11.57 -2.20 -12.66
C LEU A 182 -11.88 -0.72 -12.86
N THR A 183 -13.06 -0.41 -13.39
CA THR A 183 -13.42 0.96 -13.78
C THR A 183 -14.49 1.59 -12.91
N GLU A 184 -15.25 0.79 -12.15
CA GLU A 184 -16.30 1.28 -11.27
C GLU A 184 -15.70 1.90 -10.00
N VAL A 185 -15.83 3.21 -9.82
CA VAL A 185 -15.31 3.93 -8.64
C VAL A 185 -16.42 4.11 -7.61
N HIS A 186 -16.26 3.50 -6.45
CA HIS A 186 -17.26 3.57 -5.38
C HIS A 186 -17.02 4.68 -4.34
N ARG A 187 -15.80 5.27 -4.30
CA ARG A 187 -15.35 6.14 -3.20
C ARG A 187 -15.62 7.64 -3.39
N GLN A 188 -15.69 8.12 -4.63
CA GLN A 188 -15.80 9.57 -4.91
C GLN A 188 -17.23 9.89 -5.37
N HIS A 189 -17.82 10.97 -4.84
CA HIS A 189 -19.17 11.42 -5.22
C HIS A 189 -19.14 12.65 -6.15
N ASP A 190 -18.06 13.43 -6.14
CA ASP A 190 -17.88 14.64 -6.95
C ASP A 190 -17.27 14.32 -8.32
N ASP A 191 -18.04 14.54 -9.39
CA ASP A 191 -17.63 14.27 -10.76
C ASP A 191 -16.60 15.28 -11.30
N GLU A 192 -16.60 16.53 -10.83
CA GLU A 192 -15.59 17.54 -11.19
C GLU A 192 -14.24 17.12 -10.61
N PHE A 193 -14.19 16.79 -9.31
CA PHE A 193 -12.95 16.38 -8.67
C PHE A 193 -12.41 15.07 -9.22
N LYS A 194 -13.28 14.08 -9.50
CA LYS A 194 -12.88 12.85 -10.21
C LYS A 194 -12.21 13.15 -11.54
N PHE A 195 -12.77 14.06 -12.34
CA PHE A 195 -12.19 14.44 -13.63
C PHE A 195 -10.78 15.00 -13.46
N MET A 196 -10.58 15.90 -12.50
CA MET A 196 -9.26 16.48 -12.19
C MET A 196 -8.27 15.43 -11.68
N LEU A 197 -8.70 14.51 -10.81
CA LEU A 197 -7.86 13.40 -10.33
C LEU A 197 -7.40 12.49 -11.47
N ASN A 198 -8.25 12.25 -12.47
CA ASN A 198 -7.87 11.48 -13.66
C ASN A 198 -6.86 12.23 -14.53
N ALA A 199 -7.04 13.54 -14.71
CA ALA A 199 -6.07 14.36 -15.41
C ALA A 199 -4.69 14.31 -14.72
N VAL A 200 -4.67 14.37 -13.38
CA VAL A 200 -3.44 14.20 -12.60
C VAL A 200 -2.85 12.79 -12.75
N ARG A 201 -3.67 11.74 -12.66
CA ARG A 201 -3.26 10.33 -12.82
C ARG A 201 -2.52 10.09 -14.13
N PHE A 202 -3.01 10.67 -15.22
CA PHE A 202 -2.47 10.45 -16.57
C PHE A 202 -1.49 11.54 -17.03
N GLY A 203 -1.24 12.58 -16.22
CA GLY A 203 -0.37 13.69 -16.58
C GLY A 203 -0.97 14.64 -17.62
N MET A 204 -2.30 14.64 -17.76
CA MET A 204 -3.07 15.44 -18.74
C MET A 204 -3.68 16.69 -18.08
N VAL A 205 -2.94 17.33 -17.17
CA VAL A 205 -3.41 18.51 -16.43
C VAL A 205 -3.30 19.74 -17.33
N THR A 206 -4.44 20.28 -17.76
CA THR A 206 -4.49 21.55 -18.51
C THR A 206 -4.31 22.74 -17.56
N LYS A 207 -4.12 23.95 -18.13
CA LYS A 207 -4.03 25.17 -17.33
C LYS A 207 -5.30 25.40 -16.51
N GLU A 208 -6.47 25.16 -17.08
CA GLU A 208 -7.77 25.34 -16.43
C GLU A 208 -7.90 24.39 -15.22
N ILE A 209 -7.48 23.13 -15.37
CA ILE A 209 -7.47 22.15 -14.27
C ILE A 209 -6.49 22.58 -13.18
N ALA A 210 -5.27 23.01 -13.56
CA ALA A 210 -4.28 23.48 -12.62
C ALA A 210 -4.77 24.73 -11.85
N ASP A 211 -5.36 25.69 -12.54
CA ASP A 211 -5.90 26.91 -11.96
C ASP A 211 -7.06 26.59 -10.99
N ARG A 212 -7.90 25.60 -11.32
CA ARG A 212 -8.98 25.14 -10.43
C ARG A 212 -8.45 24.47 -9.16
N LEU A 213 -7.51 23.53 -9.29
CA LEU A 213 -6.86 22.85 -8.15
C LEU A 213 -6.10 23.85 -7.26
N ASN A 214 -5.34 24.76 -7.88
CA ASN A 214 -4.60 25.80 -7.17
C ASN A 214 -5.54 26.80 -6.49
N GLY A 215 -6.60 27.23 -7.17
CA GLY A 215 -7.60 28.12 -6.60
C GLY A 215 -8.29 27.53 -5.38
N ALA A 216 -8.67 26.25 -5.44
CA ALA A 216 -9.27 25.55 -4.29
C ALA A 216 -8.29 25.38 -3.12
N GLY A 217 -7.03 25.05 -3.41
CA GLY A 217 -6.01 24.82 -2.40
C GLY A 217 -5.34 26.07 -1.82
N ALA A 218 -5.46 27.23 -2.48
CA ALA A 218 -4.79 28.50 -2.11
C ALA A 218 -5.52 29.28 -1.01
N ARG A 219 -6.01 28.57 0.01
CA ARG A 219 -6.68 29.15 1.18
C ARG A 219 -5.99 28.70 2.46
N PRO A 220 -6.06 29.50 3.55
CA PRO A 220 -5.51 29.08 4.83
C PRO A 220 -6.12 27.75 5.27
N ALA A 221 -5.26 26.81 5.66
CA ALA A 221 -5.70 25.56 6.26
C ALA A 221 -6.37 25.82 7.62
N PRO A 222 -7.41 25.07 7.99
CA PRO A 222 -7.99 25.17 9.32
C PRO A 222 -6.97 24.75 10.37
N THR A 223 -7.09 25.32 11.57
CA THR A 223 -6.19 25.06 12.69
C THR A 223 -6.42 23.70 13.34
N GLU A 224 -7.59 23.09 13.11
CA GLU A 224 -8.01 21.82 13.68
C GLU A 224 -8.47 20.87 12.57
N GLY A 225 -8.27 19.56 12.77
CA GLY A 225 -8.79 18.50 11.90
C GLY A 225 -8.02 18.28 10.58
N ALA A 226 -7.27 19.26 10.08
CA ALA A 226 -6.48 19.09 8.86
C ALA A 226 -5.17 18.33 9.11
N ILE A 227 -5.01 17.21 8.40
CA ILE A 227 -3.76 16.46 8.36
C ILE A 227 -2.84 16.95 7.24
N THR A 228 -1.54 17.03 7.50
CA THR A 228 -0.55 17.33 6.46
C THR A 228 -0.03 16.06 5.79
N LEU A 229 -0.19 15.95 4.47
CA LEU A 229 0.40 14.89 3.64
C LEU A 229 1.72 15.39 3.04
N ALA A 230 2.84 14.91 3.56
CA ALA A 230 4.16 15.37 3.16
C ALA A 230 4.93 14.32 2.33
N THR A 231 5.83 14.78 1.47
CA THR A 231 6.65 13.88 0.62
C THR A 231 7.77 13.16 1.37
N ARG A 232 8.22 13.67 2.54
CA ARG A 232 9.39 13.17 3.26
C ARG A 232 9.14 12.97 4.76
N ASN A 233 9.83 11.99 5.35
CA ASN A 233 9.71 11.65 6.77
C ASN A 233 10.27 12.75 7.70
N ASP A 234 11.32 13.46 7.28
CA ASP A 234 11.90 14.57 8.05
C ASP A 234 10.89 15.72 8.26
N SER A 235 10.15 16.10 7.21
CA SER A 235 9.05 17.06 7.30
C SER A 235 7.96 16.58 8.26
N VAL A 236 7.53 15.32 8.15
CA VAL A 236 6.52 14.72 9.02
C VAL A 236 6.95 14.76 10.49
N ASN A 237 8.16 14.29 10.78
CA ASN A 237 8.70 14.24 12.12
C ASN A 237 8.81 15.65 12.72
N ARG A 238 9.31 16.62 11.93
CA ARG A 238 9.41 18.02 12.35
C ARG A 238 8.04 18.62 12.68
N ILE A 239 7.03 18.40 11.84
CA ILE A 239 5.67 18.94 12.07
C ILE A 239 5.06 18.32 13.33
N ASN A 240 5.08 16.98 13.44
CA ASN A 240 4.50 16.28 14.58
C ASN A 240 5.19 16.64 15.90
N GLN A 241 6.53 16.69 15.94
CA GLN A 241 7.28 17.06 17.14
C GLN A 241 7.03 18.52 17.53
N ALA A 242 7.01 19.45 16.57
CA ALA A 242 6.75 20.85 16.85
C ALA A 242 5.33 21.07 17.40
N ALA A 243 4.33 20.36 16.87
CA ALA A 243 2.95 20.43 17.34
C ALA A 243 2.82 19.82 18.75
N LEU A 244 3.39 18.63 18.99
CA LEU A 244 3.40 18.01 20.32
C LEU A 244 4.12 18.89 21.37
N ALA A 245 5.23 19.53 20.99
CA ALA A 245 5.99 20.40 21.88
C ALA A 245 5.20 21.66 22.30
N ARG A 246 4.33 22.18 21.43
CA ARG A 246 3.48 23.35 21.71
C ARG A 246 2.35 23.07 22.69
N LEU A 247 1.89 21.82 22.78
CA LEU A 247 0.83 21.46 23.72
C LEU A 247 1.32 21.59 25.17
N PRO A 248 0.48 22.13 26.08
CA PRO A 248 0.79 22.16 27.50
C PRO A 248 0.84 20.74 28.08
N GLY A 249 1.39 20.63 29.30
CA GLY A 249 1.45 19.36 30.02
C GLY A 249 2.66 18.48 29.68
N ARG A 250 2.76 17.37 30.41
CA ARG A 250 3.87 16.42 30.33
C ARG A 250 3.64 15.41 29.20
N VAL A 251 4.69 15.08 28.46
CA VAL A 251 4.67 13.95 27.51
C VAL A 251 4.54 12.64 28.28
N LEU A 252 3.58 11.82 27.88
CA LEU A 252 3.44 10.45 28.31
C LEU A 252 3.87 9.53 27.17
N SER A 253 4.54 8.44 27.51
CA SER A 253 5.12 7.51 26.55
C SER A 253 4.57 6.11 26.80
N ALA A 254 4.01 5.49 25.77
CA ALA A 254 3.59 4.10 25.78
C ALA A 254 4.58 3.27 24.96
N LYS A 255 5.24 2.31 25.59
CA LYS A 255 6.16 1.39 24.93
C LYS A 255 5.39 0.15 24.46
N ALA A 256 5.60 -0.25 23.21
CA ALA A 256 4.98 -1.44 22.65
C ALA A 256 5.49 -2.71 23.34
N GLU A 257 4.60 -3.69 23.50
CA GLU A 257 4.95 -5.04 23.88
C GLU A 257 5.17 -5.87 22.62
N ILE A 258 6.31 -6.56 22.53
CA ILE A 258 6.68 -7.30 21.33
C ILE A 258 7.05 -8.72 21.74
N SER A 259 6.35 -9.70 21.17
CA SER A 259 6.59 -11.12 21.40
C SER A 259 6.86 -11.84 20.07
N GLY A 260 7.66 -12.91 20.12
CA GLY A 260 8.03 -13.70 18.93
C GLY A 260 8.90 -12.94 17.91
N ASP A 261 8.86 -13.40 16.65
CA ASP A 261 9.67 -12.88 15.54
C ASP A 261 8.90 -11.80 14.74
N PHE A 262 8.73 -10.62 15.34
CA PHE A 262 8.06 -9.50 14.67
C PHE A 262 9.00 -8.76 13.68
N GLY A 263 10.30 -8.66 13.98
CA GLY A 263 11.33 -8.04 13.13
C GLY A 263 11.44 -6.52 13.30
N GLY A 264 12.60 -6.05 13.76
CA GLY A 264 12.79 -4.70 14.33
C GLY A 264 12.98 -3.52 13.37
N ARG A 265 12.41 -3.53 12.15
CA ARG A 265 12.58 -2.41 11.20
C ARG A 265 11.29 -1.87 10.56
N ALA A 266 10.13 -2.51 10.76
CA ALA A 266 8.88 -2.09 10.14
C ALA A 266 7.65 -2.43 11.02
N TYR A 267 7.57 -1.82 12.20
CA TYR A 267 6.41 -1.98 13.08
C TYR A 267 5.16 -1.27 12.51
N PRO A 268 3.96 -1.80 12.78
CA PRO A 268 2.71 -1.20 12.31
C PRO A 268 2.40 0.12 13.00
N ALA A 269 2.88 0.31 14.22
CA ALA A 269 2.78 1.56 14.98
C ALA A 269 4.15 1.94 15.56
N ASP A 270 4.21 3.10 16.19
CA ASP A 270 5.43 3.59 16.82
C ASP A 270 5.76 2.72 18.05
N GLU A 271 7.00 2.21 18.14
CA GLU A 271 7.44 1.38 19.28
C GLU A 271 7.36 2.16 20.60
N ASN A 272 7.73 3.45 20.54
CA ASN A 272 7.54 4.38 21.64
C ASN A 272 6.57 5.47 21.19
N LEU A 273 5.31 5.34 21.59
CA LEU A 273 4.26 6.30 21.26
C LEU A 273 4.25 7.43 22.29
N GLU A 274 4.57 8.64 21.85
CA GLU A 274 4.57 9.85 22.68
C GLU A 274 3.31 10.67 22.48
N LEU A 275 2.57 10.94 23.56
CA LEU A 275 1.30 11.66 23.54
C LEU A 275 1.22 12.73 24.64
N LYS A 276 0.33 13.70 24.39
CA LYS A 276 -0.16 14.68 25.37
C LYS A 276 -1.67 14.82 25.19
N VAL A 277 -2.37 15.28 26.23
CA VAL A 277 -3.74 15.76 26.07
C VAL A 277 -3.76 16.92 25.07
N GLY A 278 -4.70 16.89 24.12
CA GLY A 278 -4.77 17.78 22.97
C GLY A 278 -3.96 17.31 21.75
N ALA A 279 -3.30 16.14 21.81
CA ALA A 279 -2.57 15.63 20.65
C ALA A 279 -3.53 15.17 19.55
N GLN A 280 -3.25 15.59 18.31
CA GLN A 280 -3.94 15.07 17.13
C GLN A 280 -3.33 13.72 16.76
N VAL A 281 -4.18 12.69 16.78
CA VAL A 281 -3.80 11.30 16.51
C VAL A 281 -4.61 10.72 15.36
N MET A 282 -4.06 9.69 14.73
CA MET A 282 -4.74 8.92 13.70
C MET A 282 -4.82 7.46 14.12
N PHE A 283 -6.00 6.88 13.92
CA PHE A 283 -6.24 5.46 14.12
C PHE A 283 -5.60 4.63 13.02
N LEU A 284 -4.89 3.57 13.41
CA LEU A 284 -4.12 2.70 12.52
C LEU A 284 -4.86 1.42 12.12
N ARG A 285 -6.07 1.20 12.68
CA ARG A 285 -6.91 0.04 12.45
C ARG A 285 -8.38 0.43 12.50
N ASN A 286 -9.21 -0.38 11.85
CA ASN A 286 -10.65 -0.32 12.00
C ASN A 286 -11.04 -0.84 13.38
N ASP A 287 -12.01 -0.19 14.01
CA ASP A 287 -12.63 -0.67 15.24
C ASP A 287 -13.63 -1.81 14.96
N GLY A 288 -13.72 -2.77 15.87
CA GLY A 288 -14.66 -3.90 15.76
C GLY A 288 -16.12 -3.46 15.81
N ASP A 289 -16.41 -2.45 16.64
CA ASP A 289 -17.74 -1.86 16.81
C ASP A 289 -18.02 -0.73 15.80
N GLN A 290 -17.14 -0.56 14.81
CA GLN A 290 -17.23 0.46 13.77
C GLN A 290 -17.26 1.91 14.29
N ARG A 291 -16.73 2.15 15.50
CA ARG A 291 -16.60 3.52 16.06
C ARG A 291 -15.66 4.39 15.24
N TRP A 292 -14.64 3.78 14.61
CA TRP A 292 -13.71 4.45 13.70
C TRP A 292 -13.14 3.47 12.67
N VAL A 293 -12.48 4.02 11.64
CA VAL A 293 -11.76 3.27 10.61
C VAL A 293 -10.29 3.66 10.59
N ASN A 294 -9.45 2.85 9.94
CA ASN A 294 -8.06 3.16 9.71
C ASN A 294 -7.93 4.46 8.91
N GLY A 295 -7.21 5.43 9.45
CA GLY A 295 -7.08 6.78 8.92
C GLY A 295 -7.95 7.83 9.60
N THR A 296 -8.94 7.43 10.43
CA THR A 296 -9.73 8.38 11.23
C THR A 296 -8.79 9.22 12.10
N VAL A 297 -8.99 10.54 12.10
CA VAL A 297 -8.23 11.50 12.91
C VAL A 297 -9.08 11.91 14.10
N GLY A 298 -8.44 12.06 15.26
CA GLY A 298 -9.09 12.52 16.48
C GLY A 298 -8.14 13.26 17.40
N THR A 299 -8.67 13.80 18.49
CA THR A 299 -7.92 14.56 19.48
C THR A 299 -7.91 13.85 20.83
N VAL A 300 -6.72 13.62 21.39
CA VAL A 300 -6.59 12.98 22.72
C VAL A 300 -7.18 13.88 23.79
N THR A 301 -8.19 13.41 24.52
CA THR A 301 -8.86 14.14 25.60
C THR A 301 -8.37 13.74 26.99
N LYS A 302 -7.95 12.49 27.16
CA LYS A 302 -7.44 11.95 28.42
C LYS A 302 -6.43 10.84 28.15
N ILE A 303 -5.42 10.73 29.01
CA ILE A 303 -4.44 9.64 29.00
C ILE A 303 -4.33 9.11 30.43
N ASP A 304 -4.51 7.79 30.60
CA ASP A 304 -4.35 7.05 31.85
C ASP A 304 -3.74 5.68 31.53
N SER A 305 -4.27 4.58 32.08
CA SER A 305 -3.97 3.21 31.60
C SER A 305 -4.41 2.97 30.15
N THR A 306 -5.43 3.70 29.69
CA THR A 306 -5.95 3.72 28.32
C THR A 306 -5.91 5.14 27.77
N VAL A 307 -6.20 5.32 26.48
CA VAL A 307 -6.25 6.64 25.85
C VAL A 307 -7.68 6.95 25.43
N TRP A 308 -8.16 8.15 25.72
CA TRP A 308 -9.46 8.63 25.23
C TRP A 308 -9.24 9.63 24.10
N VAL A 309 -9.95 9.42 23.00
CA VAL A 309 -9.83 10.22 21.78
C VAL A 309 -11.23 10.72 21.39
N ASP A 310 -11.35 12.02 21.23
CA ASP A 310 -12.52 12.67 20.63
C ASP A 310 -12.45 12.53 19.11
N VAL A 311 -13.48 11.93 18.53
CA VAL A 311 -13.75 11.83 17.10
C VAL A 311 -15.11 12.46 16.85
N ASP A 312 -15.15 13.55 16.09
CA ASP A 312 -16.37 14.27 15.71
C ASP A 312 -17.31 14.64 16.89
N GLY A 313 -16.74 14.94 18.06
CA GLY A 313 -17.47 15.34 19.26
C GLY A 313 -17.87 14.17 20.16
N GLU A 314 -17.56 12.94 19.79
CA GLU A 314 -17.77 11.75 20.60
C GLU A 314 -16.43 11.23 21.16
N VAL A 315 -16.36 11.07 22.48
CA VAL A 315 -15.14 10.58 23.14
C VAL A 315 -15.18 9.07 23.22
N HIS A 316 -14.19 8.43 22.62
CA HIS A 316 -14.03 6.98 22.65
C HIS A 316 -12.81 6.56 23.47
N GLU A 317 -12.97 5.49 24.25
CA GLU A 317 -11.87 4.80 24.89
C GLU A 317 -11.15 3.88 23.88
N VAL A 318 -9.82 3.96 23.89
CA VAL A 318 -8.91 3.26 22.98
C VAL A 318 -7.96 2.40 23.79
N ASP A 319 -8.12 1.09 23.65
CA ASP A 319 -7.24 0.09 24.25
C ASP A 319 -6.05 -0.25 23.33
N PRO A 320 -4.93 -0.76 23.90
CA PRO A 320 -3.89 -1.40 23.12
C PRO A 320 -4.45 -2.58 22.32
N VAL A 321 -3.95 -2.76 21.10
CA VAL A 321 -4.34 -3.87 20.23
C VAL A 321 -3.11 -4.64 19.79
N ALA A 322 -3.29 -5.95 19.59
CA ALA A 322 -2.27 -6.83 19.04
C ALA A 322 -2.34 -6.86 17.50
N TRP A 323 -1.22 -6.58 16.84
CA TRP A 323 -0.99 -6.94 15.45
C TRP A 323 -0.26 -8.26 15.41
N GLU A 324 -0.83 -9.20 14.66
CA GLU A 324 -0.25 -10.52 14.46
C GLU A 324 0.54 -10.53 13.16
N LYS A 325 1.81 -10.91 13.26
CA LYS A 325 2.61 -11.22 12.08
C LYS A 325 2.44 -12.70 11.77
N HIS A 326 1.98 -12.97 10.57
CA HIS A 326 1.76 -14.31 10.12
C HIS A 326 2.91 -14.83 9.27
N ARG A 327 3.18 -16.13 9.39
CA ARG A 327 4.01 -16.90 8.48
C ARG A 327 3.13 -17.97 7.85
N TYR A 328 3.36 -18.22 6.56
CA TYR A 328 2.81 -19.41 5.94
C TYR A 328 3.74 -20.58 6.24
N SER A 329 3.18 -21.64 6.80
CA SER A 329 3.87 -22.91 7.05
C SER A 329 3.14 -24.03 6.32
N TYR A 330 3.89 -25.04 5.89
CA TYR A 330 3.32 -26.23 5.29
C TYR A 330 3.04 -27.26 6.38
N ALA A 331 1.78 -27.69 6.54
CA ALA A 331 1.40 -28.76 7.44
C ALA A 331 1.55 -30.13 6.73
N PRO A 332 2.55 -30.97 7.07
CA PRO A 332 2.81 -32.21 6.33
C PRO A 332 1.69 -33.24 6.44
N GLU A 333 0.96 -33.23 7.55
CA GLU A 333 -0.11 -34.20 7.85
C GLU A 333 -1.35 -33.97 6.98
N SER A 334 -1.82 -32.71 6.91
CA SER A 334 -2.96 -32.32 6.08
C SER A 334 -2.57 -32.03 4.63
N LYS A 335 -1.27 -31.88 4.34
CA LYS A 335 -0.73 -31.41 3.07
C LYS A 335 -1.31 -30.07 2.62
N GLN A 336 -1.68 -29.22 3.58
CA GLN A 336 -2.26 -27.90 3.33
C GLN A 336 -1.32 -26.79 3.81
N LEU A 337 -1.45 -25.62 3.19
CA LEU A 337 -0.85 -24.40 3.70
C LEU A 337 -1.62 -23.93 4.93
N THR A 338 -0.90 -23.74 6.04
CA THR A 338 -1.44 -23.15 7.26
C THR A 338 -0.82 -21.78 7.49
N LYS A 339 -1.59 -20.91 8.12
CA LYS A 339 -1.16 -19.56 8.49
C LYS A 339 -1.00 -19.51 10.00
N GLU A 340 0.25 -19.37 10.46
CA GLU A 340 0.62 -19.35 11.88
C GLU A 340 1.02 -17.94 12.32
N VAL A 341 0.71 -17.57 13.57
CA VAL A 341 1.20 -16.33 14.18
C VAL A 341 2.60 -16.58 14.71
N ILE A 342 3.59 -15.84 14.18
CA ILE A 342 5.01 -16.00 14.56
C ILE A 342 5.52 -14.88 15.45
N GLY A 343 4.76 -13.81 15.58
CA GLY A 343 5.08 -12.68 16.41
C GLY A 343 3.88 -11.78 16.59
N GLU A 344 3.87 -11.08 17.71
CA GLU A 344 2.83 -10.16 18.11
C GLU A 344 3.48 -8.83 18.47
N PHE A 345 2.86 -7.73 18.03
CA PHE A 345 3.20 -6.38 18.43
C PHE A 345 1.95 -5.78 19.05
N THR A 346 2.00 -5.38 20.31
CA THR A 346 0.86 -4.83 21.05
C THR A 346 1.14 -3.39 21.43
N GLN A 347 0.26 -2.49 21.00
CA GLN A 347 0.39 -1.04 21.21
C GLN A 347 -0.98 -0.38 21.01
N PHE A 348 -1.17 0.85 21.49
CA PHE A 348 -2.32 1.66 21.07
C PHE A 348 -2.34 1.80 19.54
N PRO A 349 -3.50 1.63 18.87
CA PRO A 349 -3.65 1.80 17.42
C PRO A 349 -3.64 3.27 17.01
N LEU A 350 -2.70 4.05 17.53
CA LEU A 350 -2.60 5.49 17.38
C LEU A 350 -1.20 5.88 16.91
N ARG A 351 -1.14 6.94 16.11
CA ARG A 351 0.10 7.69 15.82
C ARG A 351 -0.19 9.19 15.84
N LEU A 352 0.82 10.01 16.08
CA LEU A 352 0.69 11.46 15.85
C LEU A 352 0.35 11.75 14.39
N ALA A 353 -0.60 12.66 14.18
CA ALA A 353 -1.26 12.84 12.90
C ALA A 353 -1.47 14.30 12.49
N TRP A 354 -0.66 15.23 12.97
CA TRP A 354 -0.56 16.55 12.33
C TRP A 354 0.06 16.44 10.94
N ALA A 355 0.96 15.46 10.75
CA ALA A 355 1.51 15.10 9.46
C ALA A 355 1.72 13.59 9.30
N VAL A 356 1.58 13.09 8.08
CA VAL A 356 1.97 11.75 7.63
C VAL A 356 2.62 11.83 6.25
N THR A 357 3.42 10.82 5.88
CA THR A 357 3.96 10.79 4.53
C THR A 357 2.90 10.36 3.53
N ILE A 358 2.97 10.87 2.30
CA ILE A 358 2.10 10.46 1.19
C ILE A 358 2.15 8.93 0.97
N HIS A 359 3.31 8.30 1.23
CA HIS A 359 3.45 6.85 1.18
C HIS A 359 2.61 6.13 2.23
N LYS A 360 2.58 6.64 3.47
CA LYS A 360 1.81 6.04 4.57
C LYS A 360 0.33 6.34 4.48
N SER A 361 -0.09 7.38 3.75
CA SER A 361 -1.50 7.70 3.52
C SER A 361 -2.14 6.89 2.40
N GLN A 362 -1.35 6.13 1.62
CA GLN A 362 -1.89 5.28 0.55
C GLN A 362 -2.96 4.31 1.09
N GLY A 363 -4.06 4.18 0.36
CA GLY A 363 -5.24 3.41 0.78
C GLY A 363 -6.24 4.21 1.65
N GLN A 364 -5.76 5.17 2.44
CA GLN A 364 -6.56 5.97 3.39
C GLN A 364 -7.40 7.05 2.69
N THR A 365 -8.38 7.61 3.42
CA THR A 365 -9.29 8.65 2.94
C THR A 365 -9.39 9.73 4.01
N TYR A 366 -9.38 11.01 3.61
CA TYR A 366 -9.51 12.15 4.50
C TYR A 366 -10.54 13.13 3.95
N ASP A 367 -11.29 13.76 4.85
CA ASP A 367 -12.21 14.83 4.47
C ASP A 367 -11.46 16.10 4.11
N GLN A 368 -10.36 16.39 4.81
CA GLN A 368 -9.53 17.56 4.59
C GLN A 368 -8.05 17.24 4.79
N ALA A 369 -7.19 17.79 3.93
CA ALA A 369 -5.76 17.58 4.01
C ALA A 369 -4.96 18.75 3.43
N VAL A 370 -3.86 19.07 4.11
CA VAL A 370 -2.81 19.97 3.63
C VAL A 370 -1.80 19.15 2.85
N VAL A 371 -1.68 19.38 1.56
CA VAL A 371 -0.71 18.70 0.70
C VAL A 371 0.59 19.50 0.69
N ASP A 372 1.64 18.93 1.29
CA ASP A 372 3.00 19.48 1.32
C ASP A 372 3.93 18.70 0.38
N LEU A 373 4.04 19.20 -0.85
CA LEU A 373 4.94 18.63 -1.86
C LEU A 373 6.40 19.10 -1.70
N GLY A 374 6.71 19.90 -0.67
CA GLY A 374 8.02 20.51 -0.47
C GLY A 374 8.44 21.37 -1.66
N ALA A 375 9.76 21.53 -1.86
CA ALA A 375 10.30 22.34 -2.96
C ALA A 375 10.00 21.74 -4.36
N ARG A 376 9.98 20.41 -4.46
CA ARG A 376 9.67 19.65 -5.67
C ARG A 376 9.26 18.22 -5.33
N VAL A 377 8.32 17.69 -6.11
CA VAL A 377 8.03 16.25 -6.18
C VAL A 377 9.24 15.52 -6.77
N PHE A 378 9.53 14.32 -6.28
CA PHE A 378 10.71 13.55 -6.71
C PHE A 378 10.41 12.15 -7.21
N SER A 379 9.16 11.67 -7.07
CA SER A 379 8.75 10.35 -7.52
C SER A 379 7.43 10.44 -8.29
N PRO A 380 7.27 9.69 -9.40
CA PRO A 380 6.01 9.59 -10.12
C PRO A 380 4.83 9.23 -9.21
N GLY A 381 3.65 9.77 -9.54
CA GLY A 381 2.40 9.45 -8.85
C GLY A 381 2.24 10.00 -7.42
N GLN A 382 3.27 10.60 -6.79
CA GLN A 382 3.13 11.19 -5.44
C GLN A 382 2.01 12.23 -5.35
N THR A 383 1.93 13.15 -6.31
CA THR A 383 0.85 14.15 -6.34
C THR A 383 -0.51 13.50 -6.53
N TYR A 384 -0.62 12.49 -7.42
CA TYR A 384 -1.86 11.74 -7.61
C TYR A 384 -2.30 11.03 -6.32
N VAL A 385 -1.37 10.36 -5.63
CA VAL A 385 -1.66 9.66 -4.37
C VAL A 385 -2.13 10.64 -3.31
N ALA A 386 -1.45 11.78 -3.14
CA ALA A 386 -1.83 12.81 -2.19
C ALA A 386 -3.25 13.36 -2.44
N LEU A 387 -3.54 13.78 -3.68
CA LEU A 387 -4.84 14.36 -4.04
C LEU A 387 -5.96 13.31 -3.97
N SER A 388 -5.69 12.06 -4.38
CA SER A 388 -6.68 10.98 -4.35
C SER A 388 -7.04 10.48 -2.95
N ARG A 389 -6.42 11.01 -1.89
CA ARG A 389 -6.84 10.74 -0.51
C ARG A 389 -8.07 11.56 -0.11
N LEU A 390 -8.33 12.66 -0.79
CA LEU A 390 -9.46 13.54 -0.53
C LEU A 390 -10.73 13.01 -1.19
N THR A 391 -11.87 13.24 -0.53
CA THR A 391 -13.21 12.92 -1.07
C THR A 391 -13.78 14.04 -1.91
N THR A 392 -13.39 15.29 -1.62
CA THR A 392 -13.92 16.53 -2.22
C THR A 392 -12.80 17.52 -2.54
N LEU A 393 -13.05 18.42 -3.48
CA LEU A 393 -12.12 19.51 -3.80
C LEU A 393 -12.03 20.52 -2.64
N GLU A 394 -13.12 20.72 -1.92
CA GLU A 394 -13.24 21.57 -0.73
C GLU A 394 -12.45 21.04 0.47
N GLY A 395 -11.93 19.81 0.40
CA GLY A 395 -10.98 19.28 1.38
C GLY A 395 -9.52 19.63 1.10
N LEU A 396 -9.21 20.16 -0.09
CA LEU A 396 -7.83 20.40 -0.52
C LEU A 396 -7.28 21.71 0.04
N TYR A 397 -6.09 21.63 0.62
CA TYR A 397 -5.24 22.76 0.99
C TYR A 397 -3.82 22.52 0.47
N LEU A 398 -3.16 23.58 -0.02
CA LEU A 398 -1.83 23.47 -0.61
C LEU A 398 -0.85 24.40 0.13
N THR A 399 0.33 23.89 0.50
CA THR A 399 1.38 24.74 1.08
C THR A 399 1.98 25.71 0.06
N ARG A 400 1.84 25.39 -1.24
CA ARG A 400 2.16 26.24 -2.39
C ARG A 400 1.37 25.79 -3.63
N PRO A 401 1.19 26.63 -4.65
CA PRO A 401 0.58 26.21 -5.91
C PRO A 401 1.31 25.00 -6.53
N LEU A 402 0.52 24.08 -7.08
CA LEU A 402 0.96 23.01 -7.97
C LEU A 402 1.58 23.59 -9.23
N ARG A 403 2.72 23.02 -9.60
CA ARG A 403 3.46 23.37 -10.82
C ARG A 403 3.36 22.20 -11.80
N PRO A 404 3.52 22.43 -13.12
CA PRO A 404 3.58 21.33 -14.09
C PRO A 404 4.60 20.26 -13.73
N SER A 405 5.76 20.65 -13.17
CA SER A 405 6.82 19.74 -12.72
C SER A 405 6.44 18.84 -11.53
N ASP A 406 5.35 19.14 -10.82
CA ASP A 406 4.85 18.30 -9.72
C ASP A 406 3.96 17.16 -10.22
N ILE A 407 3.54 17.19 -11.49
CA ILE A 407 2.74 16.16 -12.12
C ILE A 407 3.67 15.25 -12.92
N ILE A 408 4.17 14.21 -12.26
CA ILE A 408 5.12 13.27 -12.84
C ILE A 408 4.41 11.94 -13.09
N VAL A 409 4.36 11.54 -14.36
CA VAL A 409 3.91 10.21 -14.80
C VAL A 409 5.06 9.58 -15.55
N ASP A 410 5.37 8.32 -15.21
CA ASP A 410 6.44 7.58 -15.87
C ASP A 410 6.00 7.14 -17.28
N PRO A 411 6.75 7.47 -18.35
CA PRO A 411 6.43 7.02 -19.70
C PRO A 411 6.34 5.49 -19.85
N ALA A 412 7.11 4.72 -19.06
CA ALA A 412 7.04 3.26 -19.07
C ALA A 412 5.66 2.77 -18.63
N VAL A 413 5.07 3.41 -17.61
CA VAL A 413 3.70 3.13 -17.16
C VAL A 413 2.68 3.45 -18.24
N GLN A 414 2.80 4.60 -18.91
CA GLN A 414 1.90 4.96 -20.01
C GLN A 414 1.98 3.93 -21.16
N ALA A 415 3.18 3.54 -21.54
CA ALA A 415 3.40 2.55 -22.59
C ALA A 415 2.87 1.16 -22.22
N PHE A 416 3.04 0.73 -20.97
CA PHE A 416 2.52 -0.53 -20.47
C PHE A 416 0.99 -0.54 -20.45
N MET A 417 0.36 0.48 -19.87
CA MET A 417 -1.09 0.57 -19.75
C MET A 417 -1.80 0.73 -21.10
N ALA A 418 -1.15 1.32 -22.10
CA ALA A 418 -1.68 1.39 -23.47
C ALA A 418 -1.77 0.01 -24.16
N ARG A 419 -1.05 -1.02 -23.68
CA ARG A 419 -1.14 -2.38 -24.24
C ARG A 419 -2.51 -3.03 -24.00
N ARG A 420 -3.25 -2.60 -22.97
CA ARG A 420 -4.61 -3.04 -22.66
C ARG A 420 -5.55 -2.89 -23.86
N ASP A 421 -5.45 -1.77 -24.58
CA ASP A 421 -6.38 -1.42 -25.67
C ASP A 421 -6.17 -2.27 -26.94
N ARG A 422 -5.24 -3.24 -26.91
CA ARG A 422 -4.94 -4.14 -28.04
C ARG A 422 -5.43 -5.58 -27.83
N SER A 423 -5.99 -5.93 -26.67
CA SER A 423 -6.62 -7.24 -26.47
C SER A 423 -8.07 -7.21 -26.97
N PRO A 424 -8.51 -8.19 -27.80
CA PRO A 424 -9.89 -8.21 -28.28
C PRO A 424 -10.85 -8.35 -27.09
N ARG A 425 -11.89 -7.51 -27.09
CA ARG A 425 -12.98 -7.50 -26.10
C ARG A 425 -13.78 -8.79 -26.09
#